data_AF-A0AAV9FUV9-F1
#
_entry.id   AF-A0AAV9FUV9-F1
#
_cell.length_a   1.000
_cell.length_b   1.000
_cell.length_c   1.000
_cell.angle_alpha   90.00
_cell.angle_beta   90.00
_cell.angle_gamma   90.00
#
_symmetry.space_group_name_H-M   'P 1'
#
loop_
_entity.id
_entity.type
_entity.pdbx_description
1 polymer ?
#
loop_
_entity_poly.entity_id
_entity_poly.type
_entity_poly.pdbx_seq_one_letter_code
_entity_poly.pdbx_strand_id
1 'polypeptide(L)'
;MQAMASLSLLQPFSTAIHRRRRGSLINYSTNLPIPRLNRRPFSQTIASVNSDDGPPTLNTHQVKPGPDPSLKPFLVDWNPPRPLWRSASALVMAGQVILRTLRGKIHTRNTLQQLERIGPRSVGVCLLTSAFVGMAFTIQFVREFTRLGLTRSVGGVLALAFSRELSPVVTSVVIAGRVGSAFAAELGTMQVSEQTDTLRVLGAHPVDYLVTPRVLACCAALPVLTLLCFAAGMASSSILADGVFGVGINIILDSAKKALRPWDIISAMIKSTVFGGIIAVVSCAWGVTTLGGAKGVGESTTSAVVISLVGIFIADFVLSYLFFQGAGDSLKYAMG
;
A
#
# COMPACT_ATOMS: atom_id res chain seq x y z
N MET A 1 -38.24 28.91 2.87
CA MET A 1 -37.99 30.25 3.45
C MET A 1 -38.41 30.14 4.91
N GLN A 2 -37.53 30.49 5.85
CA GLN A 2 -37.43 30.02 7.25
C GLN A 2 -36.75 28.64 7.36
N ALA A 3 -35.68 28.41 8.12
CA ALA A 3 -35.00 29.24 9.10
C ALA A 3 -33.49 28.90 9.14
N MET A 4 -32.66 29.92 8.89
CA MET A 4 -31.34 30.06 9.48
C MET A 4 -31.55 30.60 10.90
N ALA A 5 -31.37 29.78 11.94
CA ALA A 5 -31.20 30.24 13.32
C ALA A 5 -30.90 29.06 14.26
N SER A 6 -29.63 28.68 14.38
CA SER A 6 -29.05 28.08 15.60
C SER A 6 -27.59 27.72 15.36
N LEU A 7 -26.77 28.75 15.12
CA LEU A 7 -25.31 28.67 15.05
C LEU A 7 -24.73 29.66 16.07
N SER A 8 -24.83 29.32 17.36
CA SER A 8 -24.15 30.06 18.44
C SER A 8 -24.40 29.38 19.78
N LEU A 9 -23.66 28.31 20.09
CA LEU A 9 -23.37 27.88 21.47
C LEU A 9 -22.29 26.80 21.40
N LEU A 10 -21.22 26.99 22.19
CA LEU A 10 -19.99 26.18 22.35
C LEU A 10 -18.75 26.67 21.57
N GLN A 11 -18.26 27.85 21.95
CA GLN A 11 -16.81 28.05 22.16
C GLN A 11 -16.44 27.58 23.59
N PRO A 12 -15.16 27.60 24.02
CA PRO A 12 -13.98 26.93 23.48
C PRO A 12 -13.22 26.16 24.61
N PHE A 13 -12.66 24.98 24.34
CA PHE A 13 -11.73 24.29 25.25
C PHE A 13 -10.47 23.89 24.47
N SER A 14 -9.60 24.87 24.21
CA SER A 14 -8.28 24.61 23.64
C SER A 14 -7.30 25.67 24.15
N THR A 15 -6.95 25.58 25.43
CA THR A 15 -5.84 26.35 26.02
C THR A 15 -5.36 25.67 27.30
N ALA A 16 -4.45 24.70 27.20
CA ALA A 16 -3.47 24.37 28.23
C ALA A 16 -2.51 23.30 27.71
N ILE A 17 -1.25 23.37 28.12
CA ILE A 17 -0.12 22.47 27.78
C ILE A 17 0.68 22.91 26.55
N HIS A 18 1.28 24.11 26.63
CA HIS A 18 2.66 24.27 26.16
C HIS A 18 3.34 25.43 26.90
N ARG A 19 4.02 25.13 28.01
CA ARG A 19 5.02 26.04 28.60
C ARG A 19 6.05 25.28 29.44
N ARG A 20 7.23 25.05 28.86
CA ARG A 20 8.57 25.30 29.46
C ARG A 20 9.65 24.57 28.68
N ARG A 21 10.45 25.33 27.90
CA ARG A 21 11.87 25.57 28.20
C ARG A 21 12.52 26.46 27.14
N ARG A 22 13.13 27.54 27.65
CA ARG A 22 14.31 28.30 27.16
C ARG A 22 14.15 28.96 25.78
N GLY A 23 14.30 30.27 25.60
CA GLY A 23 15.15 31.20 26.33
C GLY A 23 16.11 31.83 25.34
N SER A 24 15.78 33.06 24.93
CA SER A 24 16.65 34.13 24.42
C SER A 24 17.69 33.79 23.35
N LEU A 25 17.51 34.33 22.13
CA LEU A 25 18.25 35.52 21.69
C LEU A 25 17.57 36.12 20.46
N ILE A 26 17.28 37.41 20.58
CA ILE A 26 16.70 38.30 19.57
C ILE A 26 17.84 38.73 18.64
N ASN A 27 17.62 38.69 17.32
CA ASN A 27 18.33 39.60 16.41
C ASN A 27 17.41 39.99 15.25
N TYR A 28 17.10 41.29 15.21
CA TYR A 28 16.40 41.96 14.12
C TYR A 28 17.33 42.10 12.91
N SER A 29 16.90 41.70 11.71
CA SER A 29 17.35 42.34 10.48
C SER A 29 16.35 42.13 9.34
N THR A 30 15.63 43.22 9.06
CA THR A 30 15.05 43.67 7.80
C THR A 30 15.12 42.78 6.55
N ASN A 31 13.93 42.55 5.98
CA ASN A 31 13.70 42.13 4.59
C ASN A 31 14.42 43.05 3.58
N LEU A 32 15.26 42.47 2.72
CA LEU A 32 15.57 42.97 1.38
C LEU A 32 15.87 41.77 0.47
N PRO A 33 15.32 41.70 -0.76
CA PRO A 33 15.55 40.59 -1.68
C PRO A 33 16.93 40.73 -2.34
N ILE A 34 17.85 39.81 -2.06
CA ILE A 34 19.18 39.79 -2.69
C ILE A 34 19.14 38.88 -3.94
N PRO A 35 19.53 39.37 -5.13
CA PRO A 35 19.56 38.57 -6.35
C PRO A 35 20.67 37.51 -6.30
N ARG A 36 20.37 36.31 -6.82
CA ARG A 36 21.29 35.16 -6.88
C ARG A 36 22.54 35.50 -7.72
N LEU A 37 23.66 35.74 -7.05
CA LEU A 37 24.98 35.85 -7.69
C LEU A 37 25.48 34.47 -8.14
N ASN A 38 25.65 34.36 -9.45
CA ASN A 38 26.25 33.27 -10.19
C ASN A 38 27.68 32.96 -9.67
N ARG A 39 27.85 31.88 -8.90
CA ARG A 39 29.19 31.43 -8.47
C ARG A 39 29.92 30.83 -9.68
N ARG A 40 30.85 31.60 -10.27
CA ARG A 40 31.89 31.06 -11.15
C ARG A 40 32.80 30.10 -10.36
N PRO A 41 33.32 29.02 -10.98
CA PRO A 41 34.18 28.07 -10.28
C PRO A 41 35.48 28.75 -9.85
N PHE A 42 35.84 28.48 -8.60
CA PHE A 42 37.00 29.00 -7.89
C PHE A 42 38.28 28.41 -8.53
N SER A 43 39.09 29.23 -9.17
CA SER A 43 40.45 28.84 -9.58
C SER A 43 41.33 28.78 -8.34
N GLN A 44 41.72 27.58 -7.90
CA GLN A 44 42.73 27.42 -6.85
C GLN A 44 44.10 27.77 -7.45
N THR A 45 44.62 28.95 -7.08
CA THR A 45 46.02 29.30 -7.33
C THR A 45 46.87 28.61 -6.27
N ILE A 46 47.51 27.49 -6.62
CA ILE A 46 48.55 26.88 -5.78
C ILE A 46 49.85 27.65 -6.05
N ALA A 47 50.28 28.48 -5.11
CA ALA A 47 51.62 29.06 -5.12
C ALA A 47 52.59 28.08 -4.46
N SER A 48 53.41 27.38 -5.23
CA SER A 48 54.58 26.66 -4.71
C SER A 48 55.74 27.64 -4.59
N VAL A 49 56.24 27.87 -3.38
CA VAL A 49 57.48 28.61 -3.15
C VAL A 49 58.64 27.64 -3.39
N ASN A 50 59.38 27.81 -4.49
CA ASN A 50 60.67 27.17 -4.65
C ASN A 50 61.74 28.03 -3.96
N SER A 51 62.51 27.40 -3.09
CA SER A 51 63.73 27.95 -2.51
C SER A 51 64.88 27.63 -3.46
N ASP A 52 65.21 28.53 -4.38
CA ASP A 52 66.51 28.61 -5.06
C ASP A 52 66.60 29.95 -5.83
N ASP A 53 67.75 30.62 -5.72
CA ASP A 53 68.01 32.01 -6.14
C ASP A 53 67.83 32.27 -7.66
N GLY A 54 66.96 33.23 -8.01
CA GLY A 54 66.79 33.78 -9.36
C GLY A 54 65.51 34.63 -9.52
N PRO A 55 65.45 35.64 -10.43
CA PRO A 55 64.27 36.49 -10.58
C PRO A 55 63.05 35.68 -11.07
N PRO A 56 61.83 36.04 -10.67
CA PRO A 56 60.66 35.18 -10.83
C PRO A 56 60.29 35.01 -12.31
N THR A 57 60.38 33.79 -12.82
CA THR A 57 59.85 33.42 -14.15
C THR A 57 58.37 33.04 -14.05
N LEU A 58 57.51 33.80 -14.72
CA LEU A 58 56.08 33.51 -14.88
C LEU A 58 55.89 32.32 -15.83
N ASN A 59 55.85 31.10 -15.28
CA ASN A 59 55.53 29.90 -16.06
C ASN A 59 54.01 29.77 -16.19
N THR A 60 53.47 30.25 -17.31
CA THR A 60 52.08 30.03 -17.70
C THR A 60 51.91 28.58 -18.15
N HIS A 61 51.56 27.68 -17.24
CA HIS A 61 51.08 26.36 -17.65
C HIS A 61 49.72 26.53 -18.36
N GLN A 62 49.78 26.61 -19.69
CA GLN A 62 48.63 26.44 -20.57
C GLN A 62 48.04 25.04 -20.33
N VAL A 63 46.92 24.98 -19.60
CA VAL A 63 46.11 23.77 -19.50
C VAL A 63 45.54 23.51 -20.89
N LYS A 64 46.03 22.47 -21.55
CA LYS A 64 45.50 21.95 -22.81
C LYS A 64 43.99 21.72 -22.60
N PRO A 65 43.09 22.24 -23.46
CA PRO A 65 41.66 22.04 -23.27
C PRO A 65 41.37 20.54 -23.33
N GLY A 66 40.90 19.99 -22.20
CA GLY A 66 40.37 18.64 -22.15
C GLY A 66 39.13 18.52 -23.03
N PRO A 67 38.82 17.33 -23.55
CA PRO A 67 37.75 17.13 -24.53
C PRO A 67 36.39 17.57 -23.96
N ASP A 68 35.54 18.05 -24.86
CA ASP A 68 34.26 18.71 -24.60
C ASP A 68 33.39 17.97 -23.56
N PRO A 69 32.76 18.68 -22.60
CA PRO A 69 31.94 18.07 -21.54
C PRO A 69 30.55 17.61 -22.02
N SER A 70 30.34 17.42 -23.32
CA SER A 70 29.03 17.18 -23.94
C SER A 70 28.64 15.71 -24.07
N LEU A 71 29.48 14.76 -23.63
CA LEU A 71 29.14 13.34 -23.65
C LEU A 71 29.40 12.67 -22.29
N LYS A 72 28.74 13.15 -21.23
CA LYS A 72 28.59 12.33 -20.02
C LYS A 72 27.59 11.22 -20.34
N PRO A 73 27.96 9.93 -20.27
CA PRO A 73 26.98 8.86 -20.42
C PRO A 73 25.94 9.02 -19.32
N PHE A 74 24.68 9.17 -19.72
CA PHE A 74 23.49 9.40 -18.88
C PHE A 74 23.25 8.32 -17.79
N LEU A 75 24.14 7.33 -17.69
CA LEU A 75 24.02 6.12 -16.90
C LEU A 75 24.89 6.10 -15.62
N VAL A 76 25.67 7.15 -15.34
CA VAL A 76 26.59 7.16 -14.17
C VAL A 76 26.00 7.82 -12.92
N ASP A 77 25.02 8.73 -13.06
CA ASP A 77 24.39 9.42 -11.92
C ASP A 77 23.10 8.73 -11.40
N TRP A 78 22.80 7.52 -11.88
CA TRP A 78 21.61 6.79 -11.45
C TRP A 78 21.84 6.16 -10.07
N ASN A 79 21.56 6.91 -9.01
CA ASN A 79 21.35 6.35 -7.68
C ASN A 79 19.87 5.95 -7.55
N PRO A 80 19.51 4.66 -7.53
CA PRO A 80 18.10 4.27 -7.48
C PRO A 80 17.47 4.81 -6.19
N PRO A 81 16.28 5.43 -6.26
CA PRO A 81 15.63 6.00 -5.08
C PRO A 81 15.48 4.92 -3.99
N ARG A 82 15.78 5.26 -2.74
CA ARG A 82 15.68 4.37 -1.55
C ARG A 82 14.45 3.44 -1.51
N PRO A 83 13.24 3.83 -1.95
CA PRO A 83 12.10 2.91 -2.05
C PRO A 83 12.25 1.79 -3.08
N LEU A 84 12.98 1.99 -4.19
CA LEU A 84 13.22 0.94 -5.19
C LEU A 84 14.10 -0.17 -4.64
N TRP A 85 15.16 0.17 -3.90
CA TRP A 85 16.02 -0.83 -3.25
C TRP A 85 15.26 -1.64 -2.20
N ARG A 86 14.41 -0.97 -1.40
CA ARG A 86 13.51 -1.67 -0.47
C ARG A 86 12.50 -2.55 -1.22
N SER A 87 11.99 -2.12 -2.37
CA SER A 87 11.03 -2.91 -3.17
C SER A 87 11.66 -4.18 -3.73
N ALA A 88 12.93 -4.10 -4.14
CA ALA A 88 13.71 -5.27 -4.48
C ALA A 88 13.89 -6.23 -3.29
N SER A 89 14.12 -5.72 -2.07
CA SER A 89 14.23 -6.57 -0.88
C SER A 89 12.90 -7.21 -0.45
N ALA A 90 11.76 -6.55 -0.67
CA ALA A 90 10.44 -7.18 -0.53
C ALA A 90 10.25 -8.34 -1.51
N LEU A 91 10.73 -8.20 -2.75
CA LEU A 91 10.63 -9.24 -3.78
C LEU A 91 11.50 -10.46 -3.43
N VAL A 92 12.71 -10.23 -2.89
CA VAL A 92 13.57 -11.30 -2.36
C VAL A 92 12.94 -11.98 -1.15
N MET A 93 12.37 -11.20 -0.21
CA MET A 93 11.61 -11.73 0.93
C MET A 93 10.40 -12.55 0.48
N ALA A 94 9.66 -12.10 -0.55
CA ALA A 94 8.55 -12.84 -1.14
C ALA A 94 9.04 -14.22 -1.62
N GLY A 95 10.12 -14.25 -2.40
CA GLY A 95 10.71 -15.50 -2.90
C GLY A 95 11.15 -16.42 -1.75
N GLN A 96 11.80 -15.88 -0.72
CA GLN A 96 12.21 -16.64 0.46
C GLN A 96 11.02 -17.21 1.25
N VAL A 97 9.98 -16.40 1.46
CA VAL A 97 8.76 -16.84 2.15
C VAL A 97 8.05 -17.94 1.36
N ILE A 98 7.93 -17.80 0.05
CA ILE A 98 7.33 -18.82 -0.82
C ILE A 98 8.13 -20.13 -0.73
N LEU A 99 9.45 -20.08 -0.93
CA LEU A 99 10.34 -21.26 -0.87
C LEU A 99 10.30 -21.94 0.50
N ARG A 100 10.22 -21.18 1.59
CA ARG A 100 10.22 -21.73 2.96
C ARG A 100 8.85 -22.24 3.40
N THR A 101 7.77 -21.59 2.93
CA THR A 101 6.40 -22.10 3.08
C THR A 101 6.26 -23.47 2.40
N LEU A 102 6.81 -23.61 1.19
CA LEU A 102 6.83 -24.88 0.45
C LEU A 102 7.72 -25.96 1.11
N ARG A 103 8.74 -25.56 1.89
CA ARG A 103 9.60 -26.48 2.66
C ARG A 103 8.99 -26.95 4.00
N GLY A 104 7.77 -26.54 4.34
CA GLY A 104 6.98 -27.18 5.41
C GLY A 104 7.39 -26.89 6.86
N LYS A 105 8.33 -25.97 7.14
CA LYS A 105 8.68 -25.56 8.51
C LYS A 105 7.67 -24.54 9.06
N ILE A 106 6.42 -24.96 9.25
CA ILE A 106 5.32 -24.08 9.66
C ILE A 106 5.08 -24.17 11.17
N HIS A 107 5.22 -23.03 11.86
CA HIS A 107 4.78 -22.89 13.24
C HIS A 107 3.26 -22.67 13.28
N THR A 108 2.49 -23.76 13.30
CA THR A 108 1.02 -23.74 13.21
C THR A 108 0.37 -22.95 14.34
N ARG A 109 0.88 -23.07 15.58
CA ARG A 109 0.37 -22.32 16.74
C ARG A 109 0.47 -20.81 16.57
N ASN A 110 1.61 -20.32 16.08
CA ASN A 110 1.82 -18.89 15.83
C ASN A 110 0.94 -18.39 14.67
N THR A 111 0.75 -19.23 13.64
CA THR A 111 -0.12 -18.91 12.50
C THR A 111 -1.58 -18.77 12.94
N LEU A 112 -2.05 -19.66 13.81
CA LEU A 112 -3.43 -19.61 14.33
C LEU A 112 -3.67 -18.36 15.18
N GLN A 113 -2.70 -17.99 16.03
CA GLN A 113 -2.78 -16.75 16.81
C GLN A 113 -2.81 -15.50 15.91
N GLN A 114 -2.07 -15.50 14.80
CA GLN A 114 -2.14 -14.41 13.83
C GLN A 114 -3.49 -14.41 13.10
N LEU A 115 -4.02 -15.57 12.75
CA LEU A 115 -5.31 -15.70 12.08
C LEU A 115 -6.46 -15.12 12.93
N GLU A 116 -6.47 -15.40 14.23
CA GLU A 116 -7.44 -14.85 15.19
C GLU A 116 -7.35 -13.32 15.30
N ARG A 117 -6.15 -12.75 15.18
CA ARG A 117 -5.96 -11.29 15.19
C ARG A 117 -6.41 -10.63 13.90
N ILE A 118 -6.19 -11.26 12.76
CA ILE A 118 -6.49 -10.69 11.43
C ILE A 118 -7.98 -10.79 11.14
N GLY A 119 -8.56 -11.99 11.27
CA GLY A 119 -9.91 -12.29 10.81
C GLY A 119 -10.99 -11.58 11.64
N PRO A 120 -11.36 -12.11 12.81
CA PRO A 120 -12.47 -11.59 13.65
C PRO A 120 -12.43 -10.08 13.90
N ARG A 121 -11.24 -9.52 14.18
CA ARG A 121 -11.10 -8.08 14.46
C ARG A 121 -11.31 -7.21 13.22
N SER A 122 -11.13 -7.77 12.02
CA SER A 122 -11.29 -7.03 10.78
C SER A 122 -12.67 -7.14 10.14
N VAL A 123 -13.42 -8.20 10.44
CA VAL A 123 -14.76 -8.48 9.86
C VAL A 123 -15.66 -7.24 9.90
N GLY A 124 -15.84 -6.62 11.07
CA GLY A 124 -16.80 -5.51 11.22
C GLY A 124 -16.52 -4.32 10.30
N VAL A 125 -15.26 -3.91 10.16
CA VAL A 125 -14.90 -2.78 9.28
C VAL A 125 -15.02 -3.18 7.82
N CYS A 126 -14.58 -4.39 7.46
CA CYS A 126 -14.68 -4.89 6.09
C CYS A 126 -16.14 -4.99 5.61
N LEU A 127 -17.04 -5.54 6.44
CA LEU A 127 -18.46 -5.64 6.12
C LEU A 127 -19.11 -4.26 5.97
N LEU A 128 -18.81 -3.34 6.89
CA LEU A 128 -19.36 -1.99 6.85
C LEU A 128 -18.91 -1.25 5.58
N THR A 129 -17.61 -1.28 5.27
CA THR A 129 -17.07 -0.66 4.06
C THR A 129 -17.67 -1.27 2.80
N SER A 130 -17.74 -2.61 2.70
CA SER A 130 -18.33 -3.27 1.54
C SER A 130 -19.82 -2.95 1.37
N ALA A 131 -20.57 -2.85 2.47
CA ALA A 131 -21.98 -2.49 2.44
C ALA A 131 -22.19 -1.08 1.85
N PHE A 132 -21.39 -0.09 2.28
CA PHE A 132 -21.46 1.27 1.73
C PHE A 132 -21.02 1.34 0.27
N VAL A 133 -19.97 0.60 -0.11
CA VAL A 133 -19.54 0.51 -1.51
C VAL A 133 -20.67 -0.09 -2.37
N GLY A 134 -21.35 -1.14 -1.89
CA GLY A 134 -22.52 -1.73 -2.54
C GLY A 134 -23.66 -0.76 -2.75
N MET A 135 -24.02 -0.01 -1.72
CA MET A 135 -25.05 1.02 -1.82
C MET A 135 -24.67 2.10 -2.86
N ALA A 136 -23.44 2.62 -2.80
CA ALA A 136 -22.96 3.65 -3.73
C ALA A 136 -22.92 3.16 -5.18
N PHE A 137 -22.53 1.90 -5.41
CA PHE A 137 -22.47 1.30 -6.74
C PHE A 137 -23.88 1.03 -7.29
N THR A 138 -24.80 0.55 -6.43
CA THR A 138 -26.21 0.33 -6.78
C THR A 138 -26.88 1.59 -7.30
N ILE A 139 -26.68 2.73 -6.64
CA ILE A 139 -27.24 4.02 -7.08
C ILE A 139 -26.80 4.37 -8.50
N GLN A 140 -25.54 4.10 -8.84
CA GLN A 140 -24.99 4.40 -10.17
C GLN A 140 -25.57 3.46 -11.23
N PHE A 141 -25.57 2.14 -10.97
CA PHE A 141 -26.01 1.14 -11.94
C PHE A 141 -27.51 1.13 -12.14
N VAL A 142 -28.32 1.19 -11.08
CA VAL A 142 -29.78 1.16 -11.21
C VAL A 142 -30.27 2.34 -12.04
N ARG A 143 -29.72 3.54 -11.83
CA ARG A 143 -30.11 4.74 -12.58
C ARG A 143 -29.80 4.61 -14.07
N GLU A 144 -28.60 4.14 -14.41
CA GLU A 144 -28.19 4.03 -15.80
C GLU A 144 -28.94 2.92 -16.54
N PHE A 145 -29.13 1.76 -15.90
CA PHE A 145 -29.85 0.64 -16.51
C PHE A 145 -31.35 0.90 -16.62
N THR A 146 -31.95 1.67 -15.71
CA THR A 146 -33.36 2.06 -15.82
C THR A 146 -33.57 2.98 -17.02
N ARG A 147 -32.62 3.88 -17.31
CA ARG A 147 -32.67 4.72 -18.53
C ARG A 147 -32.61 3.89 -19.82
N LEU A 148 -31.87 2.78 -19.79
CA LEU A 148 -31.75 1.85 -20.91
C LEU A 148 -32.89 0.82 -20.98
N GLY A 149 -33.84 0.83 -20.04
CA GLY A 149 -34.92 -0.17 -19.96
C GLY A 149 -34.45 -1.58 -19.52
N LEU A 150 -33.24 -1.70 -18.95
CA LEU A 150 -32.57 -2.95 -18.59
C LEU A 150 -32.59 -3.25 -17.08
N THR A 151 -33.62 -2.80 -16.35
CA THR A 151 -33.70 -2.91 -14.89
C THR A 151 -33.57 -4.36 -14.37
N ARG A 152 -34.00 -5.35 -15.15
CA ARG A 152 -33.88 -6.79 -14.80
C ARG A 152 -32.44 -7.32 -14.86
N SER A 153 -31.51 -6.61 -15.51
CA SER A 153 -30.11 -7.04 -15.64
C SER A 153 -29.19 -6.42 -14.59
N VAL A 154 -29.69 -5.48 -13.79
CA VAL A 154 -28.90 -4.74 -12.80
C VAL A 154 -28.25 -5.68 -11.78
N GLY A 155 -29.01 -6.64 -11.25
CA GLY A 155 -28.48 -7.59 -10.26
C GLY A 155 -27.34 -8.44 -10.79
N GLY A 156 -27.43 -8.91 -12.04
CA GLY A 156 -26.36 -9.65 -12.70
C GLY A 156 -25.07 -8.84 -12.82
N VAL A 157 -25.18 -7.58 -13.25
CA VAL A 157 -24.02 -6.71 -13.43
C VAL A 157 -23.38 -6.33 -12.09
N LEU A 158 -24.20 -6.03 -11.08
CA LEU A 158 -23.70 -5.79 -9.72
C LEU A 158 -22.94 -7.02 -9.21
N ALA A 159 -23.51 -8.22 -9.35
CA ALA A 159 -22.90 -9.43 -8.85
C ALA A 159 -21.58 -9.77 -9.55
N LEU A 160 -21.49 -9.55 -10.87
CA LEU A 160 -20.24 -9.70 -11.63
C LEU A 160 -19.19 -8.67 -11.21
N ALA A 161 -19.56 -7.39 -11.04
CA ALA A 161 -18.63 -6.36 -10.58
C ALA A 161 -18.11 -6.64 -9.15
N PHE A 162 -19.00 -7.08 -8.27
CA PHE A 162 -18.66 -7.45 -6.89
C PHE A 162 -17.74 -8.66 -6.81
N SER A 163 -18.03 -9.71 -7.56
CA SER A 163 -17.21 -10.93 -7.53
C SER A 163 -15.84 -10.73 -8.18
N ARG A 164 -15.78 -10.08 -9.35
CA ARG A 164 -14.54 -10.02 -10.15
C ARG A 164 -13.53 -9.01 -9.66
N GLU A 165 -14.00 -7.86 -9.17
CA GLU A 165 -13.12 -6.71 -8.89
C GLU A 165 -13.37 -6.12 -7.49
N LEU A 166 -14.59 -5.66 -7.21
CA LEU A 166 -14.83 -4.82 -6.02
C LEU A 166 -14.59 -5.56 -4.71
N SER A 167 -15.10 -6.79 -4.52
CA SER A 167 -14.97 -7.46 -3.21
C SER A 167 -13.52 -7.79 -2.85
N PRO A 168 -12.70 -8.40 -3.75
CA PRO A 168 -11.30 -8.64 -3.47
C PRO A 168 -10.50 -7.36 -3.20
N VAL A 169 -10.71 -6.32 -4.00
CA VAL A 169 -9.95 -5.07 -3.90
C VAL A 169 -10.33 -4.29 -2.65
N VAL A 170 -11.63 -4.07 -2.40
CA VAL A 170 -12.11 -3.33 -1.22
C VAL A 170 -11.65 -3.99 0.08
N THR A 171 -11.77 -5.32 0.16
CA THR A 171 -11.32 -6.08 1.33
C THR A 171 -9.82 -5.91 1.54
N SER A 172 -9.03 -6.02 0.47
CA SER A 172 -7.57 -5.93 0.55
C SER A 172 -7.09 -4.53 0.94
N VAL A 173 -7.73 -3.48 0.43
CA VAL A 173 -7.42 -2.08 0.79
C VAL A 173 -7.64 -1.83 2.28
N VAL A 174 -8.76 -2.29 2.83
CA VAL A 174 -9.06 -2.15 4.27
C VAL A 174 -8.04 -2.91 5.12
N ILE A 175 -7.70 -4.13 4.71
CA ILE A 175 -6.75 -4.98 5.46
C ILE A 175 -5.32 -4.47 5.35
N ALA A 176 -4.91 -3.95 4.20
CA ALA A 176 -3.62 -3.27 4.03
C ALA A 176 -3.48 -2.11 5.02
N GLY A 177 -4.51 -1.27 5.12
CA GLY A 177 -4.52 -0.14 6.06
C GLY A 177 -4.46 -0.55 7.53
N ARG A 178 -5.26 -1.55 7.95
CA ARG A 178 -5.34 -1.94 9.36
C ARG A 178 -4.24 -2.92 9.78
N VAL A 179 -4.21 -4.08 9.12
CA VAL A 179 -3.35 -5.21 9.48
C VAL A 179 -1.96 -5.01 8.91
N GLY A 180 -1.84 -4.52 7.67
CA GLY A 180 -0.56 -4.19 7.07
C GLY A 180 0.21 -3.15 7.87
N SER A 181 -0.46 -2.09 8.33
CA SER A 181 0.14 -1.09 9.24
C SER A 181 0.58 -1.72 10.55
N ALA A 182 -0.26 -2.53 11.19
CA ALA A 182 0.07 -3.17 12.45
C ALA A 182 1.30 -4.10 12.32
N PHE A 183 1.39 -4.86 11.21
CA PHE A 183 2.55 -5.71 10.96
C PHE A 183 3.84 -4.92 10.79
N ALA A 184 3.80 -3.84 10.01
CA ALA A 184 4.96 -2.98 9.79
C ALA A 184 5.40 -2.29 11.09
N ALA A 185 4.44 -1.79 11.89
CA ALA A 185 4.71 -1.13 13.16
C ALA A 185 5.33 -2.10 14.18
N GLU A 186 4.73 -3.28 14.39
CA GLU A 186 5.26 -4.29 15.32
C GLU A 186 6.68 -4.72 14.96
N LEU A 187 6.93 -5.05 13.68
CA LEU A 187 8.26 -5.47 13.24
C LEU A 187 9.25 -4.32 13.25
N GLY A 188 8.82 -3.11 12.93
CA GLY A 188 9.64 -1.91 13.01
C GLY A 188 10.09 -1.63 14.45
N THR A 189 9.19 -1.77 15.43
CA THR A 189 9.54 -1.64 16.84
C THR A 189 10.51 -2.73 17.29
N MET A 190 10.29 -3.98 16.86
CA MET A 190 11.23 -5.09 17.15
C MET A 190 12.61 -4.87 16.52
N GLN A 191 12.66 -4.30 15.31
CA GLN A 191 13.90 -4.00 14.62
C GLN A 191 14.69 -2.87 15.31
N VAL A 192 14.00 -1.80 15.71
CA VAL A 192 14.61 -0.65 16.39
C VAL A 192 15.07 -1.00 17.81
N SER A 193 14.48 -2.02 18.43
CA SER A 193 14.85 -2.50 19.77
C SER A 193 15.83 -3.68 19.75
N GLU A 194 16.45 -3.98 18.59
CA GLU A 194 17.42 -5.06 18.40
C GLU A 194 16.91 -6.48 18.76
N GLN A 195 15.59 -6.63 18.90
CA GLN A 195 14.96 -7.92 19.23
C GLN A 195 15.08 -8.90 18.05
N THR A 196 15.02 -8.41 16.81
CA THR A 196 15.23 -9.23 15.60
C THR A 196 16.66 -9.74 15.48
N ASP A 197 17.65 -8.98 15.93
CA ASP A 197 19.06 -9.40 15.94
C ASP A 197 19.34 -10.37 17.08
N THR A 198 18.71 -10.16 18.25
CA THR A 198 18.73 -11.11 19.37
C THR A 198 18.26 -12.50 18.94
N LEU A 199 17.19 -12.59 18.15
CA LEU A 199 16.71 -13.87 17.61
C LEU A 199 17.75 -14.58 16.75
N ARG A 200 18.55 -13.84 15.95
CA ARG A 200 19.61 -14.42 15.13
C ARG A 200 20.73 -15.01 16.00
N VAL A 201 21.09 -14.33 17.09
CA VAL A 201 22.10 -14.81 18.06
C VAL A 201 21.62 -16.10 18.75
N LEU A 202 20.32 -16.22 19.02
CA LEU A 202 19.70 -17.43 19.58
C LEU A 202 19.54 -18.57 18.55
N GLY A 203 20.05 -18.42 17.33
CA GLY A 203 19.99 -19.44 16.29
C GLY A 203 18.65 -19.54 15.55
N ALA A 204 17.72 -18.61 15.80
CA ALA A 204 16.42 -18.57 15.13
C ALA A 204 16.42 -17.56 13.97
N HIS A 205 16.00 -17.99 12.78
CA HIS A 205 15.91 -17.09 11.63
C HIS A 205 14.67 -16.19 11.75
N PRO A 206 14.80 -14.85 11.82
CA PRO A 206 13.68 -13.94 12.14
C PRO A 206 12.55 -13.99 11.09
N VAL A 207 12.89 -14.22 9.82
CA VAL A 207 11.91 -14.39 8.74
C VAL A 207 11.00 -15.59 9.00
N ASP A 208 11.52 -16.71 9.48
CA ASP A 208 10.74 -17.94 9.68
C ASP A 208 9.82 -17.84 10.88
N TYR A 209 10.27 -17.16 11.92
CA TYR A 209 9.54 -17.05 13.18
C TYR A 209 8.51 -15.91 13.18
N LEU A 210 8.82 -14.80 12.50
CA LEU A 210 7.99 -13.59 12.54
C LEU A 210 7.18 -13.37 11.24
N VAL A 211 7.78 -13.57 10.07
CA VAL A 211 7.17 -13.19 8.78
C VAL A 211 6.28 -14.31 8.23
N THR A 212 6.80 -15.53 8.13
CA THR A 212 6.07 -16.69 7.59
C THR A 212 4.68 -16.91 8.22
N PRO A 213 4.50 -16.93 9.57
CA PRO A 213 3.17 -17.15 10.15
C PRO A 213 2.19 -16.01 9.83
N ARG A 214 2.66 -14.77 9.68
CA ARG A 214 1.81 -13.62 9.32
C ARG A 214 1.34 -13.71 7.87
N VAL A 215 2.24 -14.11 6.96
CA VAL A 215 1.91 -14.30 5.55
C VAL A 215 0.87 -15.39 5.39
N LEU A 216 1.08 -16.57 6.00
CA LEU A 216 0.11 -17.67 5.95
C LEU A 216 -1.25 -17.30 6.52
N ALA A 217 -1.27 -16.63 7.68
CA ALA A 217 -2.50 -16.17 8.29
C ALA A 217 -3.25 -15.15 7.42
N CYS A 218 -2.54 -14.23 6.76
CA CYS A 218 -3.15 -13.23 5.88
C CYS A 218 -3.71 -13.86 4.60
N CYS A 219 -2.94 -14.77 3.97
CA CYS A 219 -3.38 -15.52 2.80
C CYS A 219 -4.64 -16.36 3.07
N ALA A 220 -4.77 -16.93 4.27
CA ALA A 220 -5.95 -17.70 4.66
C ALA A 220 -7.14 -16.83 5.08
N ALA A 221 -6.90 -15.71 5.76
CA ALA A 221 -7.96 -14.81 6.23
C ALA A 221 -8.65 -14.06 5.10
N LEU A 222 -7.88 -13.50 4.15
CA LEU A 222 -8.44 -12.65 3.10
C LEU A 222 -9.52 -13.28 2.22
N PRO A 223 -9.41 -14.53 1.72
CA PRO A 223 -10.47 -15.12 0.90
C PRO A 223 -11.77 -15.26 1.68
N VAL A 224 -11.70 -15.64 2.96
CA VAL A 224 -12.89 -15.73 3.83
C VAL A 224 -13.52 -14.35 4.02
N LEU A 225 -12.73 -13.32 4.32
CA LEU A 225 -13.23 -11.96 4.45
C LEU A 225 -13.82 -11.42 3.14
N THR A 226 -13.23 -11.77 2.00
CA THR A 226 -13.70 -11.34 0.68
C THR A 226 -15.09 -11.90 0.37
N LEU A 227 -15.34 -13.17 0.72
CA LEU A 227 -16.68 -13.77 0.57
C LEU A 227 -17.72 -13.10 1.47
N LEU A 228 -17.34 -12.77 2.70
CA LEU A 228 -18.21 -12.03 3.62
C LEU A 228 -18.52 -10.62 3.10
N CYS A 229 -17.51 -9.92 2.57
CA CYS A 229 -17.69 -8.62 1.92
C CYS A 229 -18.58 -8.70 0.69
N PHE A 230 -18.43 -9.73 -0.14
CA PHE A 230 -19.30 -9.98 -1.30
C PHE A 230 -20.76 -10.12 -0.86
N ALA A 231 -21.01 -10.98 0.14
CA ALA A 231 -22.36 -11.20 0.66
C ALA A 231 -22.98 -9.92 1.24
N ALA A 232 -22.23 -9.18 2.07
CA ALA A 232 -22.72 -7.93 2.66
C ALA A 232 -22.93 -6.82 1.63
N GLY A 233 -22.05 -6.70 0.64
CA GLY A 233 -22.18 -5.74 -0.46
C GLY A 233 -23.39 -6.04 -1.34
N MET A 234 -23.64 -7.31 -1.66
CA MET A 234 -24.84 -7.74 -2.40
C MET A 234 -26.13 -7.55 -1.59
N ALA A 235 -26.09 -7.85 -0.28
CA ALA A 235 -27.25 -7.68 0.60
C ALA A 235 -27.64 -6.19 0.73
N SER A 236 -26.68 -5.31 1.01
CA SER A 236 -26.96 -3.86 1.12
C SER A 236 -27.43 -3.26 -0.21
N SER A 237 -26.84 -3.70 -1.33
CA SER A 237 -27.25 -3.32 -2.68
C SER A 237 -28.71 -3.69 -2.98
N SER A 238 -29.10 -4.92 -2.62
CA SER A 238 -30.46 -5.40 -2.86
C SER A 238 -31.49 -4.65 -2.02
N ILE A 239 -31.20 -4.42 -0.73
CA ILE A 239 -32.07 -3.65 0.18
C ILE A 239 -32.26 -2.22 -0.33
N LEU A 240 -31.19 -1.56 -0.77
CA LEU A 240 -31.27 -0.19 -1.27
C LEU A 240 -32.06 -0.10 -2.58
N ALA A 241 -31.83 -1.03 -3.50
CA ALA A 241 -32.50 -1.04 -4.80
C ALA A 241 -34.01 -1.22 -4.67
N ASP A 242 -34.45 -2.05 -3.72
CA ASP A 242 -35.88 -2.23 -3.40
C ASP A 242 -36.46 -0.98 -2.74
N GLY A 243 -35.83 -0.49 -1.67
CA GLY A 243 -36.35 0.62 -0.88
C GLY A 243 -36.36 1.99 -1.59
N VAL A 244 -35.41 2.24 -2.50
CA VAL A 244 -35.24 3.56 -3.14
C VAL A 244 -35.71 3.57 -4.60
N PHE A 245 -35.47 2.49 -5.33
CA PHE A 245 -35.72 2.44 -6.78
C PHE A 245 -36.89 1.54 -7.17
N GLY A 246 -37.54 0.87 -6.21
CA GLY A 246 -38.67 -0.02 -6.47
C GLY A 246 -38.30 -1.27 -7.26
N VAL A 247 -37.02 -1.64 -7.28
CA VAL A 247 -36.55 -2.87 -7.94
C VAL A 247 -36.55 -4.00 -6.93
N GLY A 248 -37.54 -4.89 -7.05
CA GLY A 248 -37.72 -5.99 -6.11
C GLY A 248 -36.45 -6.82 -5.88
N ILE A 249 -36.16 -7.12 -4.61
CA ILE A 249 -34.99 -7.91 -4.17
C ILE A 249 -34.89 -9.24 -4.95
N ASN A 250 -36.02 -9.91 -5.17
CA ASN A 250 -36.07 -11.19 -5.89
C ASN A 250 -35.54 -11.06 -7.33
N ILE A 251 -35.84 -9.95 -8.01
CA ILE A 251 -35.37 -9.69 -9.38
C ILE A 251 -33.85 -9.56 -9.39
N ILE A 252 -33.30 -8.84 -8.40
CA ILE A 252 -31.86 -8.62 -8.27
C ILE A 252 -31.13 -9.93 -7.97
N LEU A 253 -31.62 -10.71 -7.01
CA LEU A 253 -31.01 -11.96 -6.62
C LEU A 253 -31.12 -13.03 -7.71
N ASP A 254 -32.25 -13.13 -8.41
CA ASP A 254 -32.40 -14.04 -9.55
C ASP A 254 -31.50 -13.66 -10.72
N SER A 255 -31.40 -12.36 -11.02
CA SER A 255 -30.50 -11.83 -12.04
C SER A 255 -29.04 -12.10 -11.69
N ALA A 256 -28.67 -11.86 -10.42
CA ALA A 256 -27.35 -12.16 -9.88
C ALA A 256 -27.02 -13.66 -10.03
N LYS A 257 -27.93 -14.54 -9.60
CA LYS A 257 -27.73 -16.00 -9.67
C LYS A 257 -27.58 -16.52 -11.09
N LYS A 258 -28.29 -15.93 -12.06
CA LYS A 258 -28.17 -16.29 -13.48
C LYS A 258 -26.87 -15.81 -14.11
N ALA A 259 -26.35 -14.66 -13.67
CA ALA A 259 -25.12 -14.09 -14.22
C ALA A 259 -23.85 -14.69 -13.60
N LEU A 260 -23.88 -14.98 -12.29
CA LEU A 260 -22.72 -15.46 -11.54
C LEU A 260 -22.35 -16.89 -11.96
N ARG A 261 -21.08 -17.11 -12.29
CA ARG A 261 -20.53 -18.44 -12.52
C ARG A 261 -19.69 -18.89 -11.32
N PRO A 262 -19.55 -20.20 -11.06
CA PRO A 262 -18.66 -20.71 -10.02
C PRO A 262 -17.22 -20.19 -10.16
N TRP A 263 -16.76 -20.03 -11.40
CA TRP A 263 -15.44 -19.49 -11.72
C TRP A 263 -15.24 -18.05 -11.21
N ASP A 264 -16.27 -17.21 -11.22
CA ASP A 264 -16.16 -15.83 -10.73
C ASP A 264 -15.82 -15.81 -9.23
N ILE A 265 -16.43 -16.70 -8.44
CA ILE A 265 -16.15 -16.83 -7.00
C ILE A 265 -14.75 -17.41 -6.76
N ILE A 266 -14.37 -18.47 -7.49
CA ILE A 266 -13.06 -19.10 -7.35
C ILE A 266 -11.94 -18.11 -7.70
N SER A 267 -12.10 -17.36 -8.79
CA SER A 267 -11.13 -16.34 -9.21
C SER A 267 -10.99 -15.23 -8.15
N ALA A 268 -12.09 -14.82 -7.50
CA ALA A 268 -12.08 -13.86 -6.40
C ALA A 268 -11.30 -14.38 -5.18
N MET A 269 -11.46 -15.66 -4.85
CA MET A 269 -10.72 -16.31 -3.75
C MET A 269 -9.22 -16.41 -4.06
N ILE A 270 -8.85 -16.74 -5.30
CA ILE A 270 -7.44 -16.80 -5.70
C ILE A 270 -6.82 -15.39 -5.65
N LYS A 271 -7.49 -14.38 -6.22
CA LYS A 271 -7.04 -12.98 -6.17
C LYS A 271 -6.83 -12.51 -4.73
N SER A 272 -7.82 -12.69 -3.86
CA SER A 272 -7.74 -12.28 -2.46
C SER A 272 -6.63 -13.02 -1.68
N THR A 273 -6.35 -14.28 -2.00
CA THR A 273 -5.21 -15.00 -1.44
C THR A 273 -3.88 -14.34 -1.84
N VAL A 274 -3.71 -13.98 -3.12
CA VAL A 274 -2.52 -13.27 -3.63
C VAL A 274 -2.37 -11.90 -2.98
N PHE A 275 -3.46 -11.13 -2.88
CA PHE A 275 -3.45 -9.82 -2.23
C PHE A 275 -3.05 -9.92 -0.76
N GLY A 276 -3.51 -10.95 -0.05
CA GLY A 276 -3.16 -11.20 1.35
C GLY A 276 -1.66 -11.46 1.50
N GLY A 277 -1.09 -12.23 0.58
CA GLY A 277 0.35 -12.47 0.49
C GLY A 277 1.14 -11.19 0.24
N ILE A 278 0.72 -10.36 -0.73
CA ILE A 278 1.36 -9.08 -1.04
C ILE A 278 1.37 -8.17 0.19
N ILE A 279 0.22 -7.99 0.84
CA ILE A 279 0.11 -7.14 2.04
C ILE A 279 1.09 -7.61 3.12
N ALA A 280 1.04 -8.90 3.46
CA ALA A 280 1.85 -9.41 4.55
C ALA A 280 3.35 -9.34 4.25
N VAL A 281 3.77 -9.69 3.02
CA VAL A 281 5.18 -9.64 2.63
C VAL A 281 5.70 -8.21 2.60
N VAL A 282 4.99 -7.29 1.94
CA VAL A 282 5.42 -5.88 1.83
C VAL A 282 5.48 -5.23 3.21
N SER A 283 4.45 -5.41 4.04
CA SER A 283 4.41 -4.86 5.41
C SER A 283 5.51 -5.41 6.28
N CYS A 284 5.78 -6.72 6.21
CA CYS A 284 6.84 -7.32 7.00
C CYS A 284 8.22 -6.88 6.54
N ALA A 285 8.45 -6.79 5.22
CA ALA A 285 9.70 -6.32 4.65
C ALA A 285 10.01 -4.88 5.08
N TRP A 286 8.99 -4.02 5.18
CA TRP A 286 9.19 -2.62 5.60
C TRP A 286 9.44 -2.52 7.10
N GLY A 287 8.76 -3.35 7.89
CA GLY A 287 9.02 -3.45 9.32
C GLY A 287 10.46 -3.87 9.63
N VAL A 288 10.94 -4.98 9.05
CA VAL A 288 12.30 -5.48 9.34
C VAL A 288 13.44 -4.63 8.76
N THR A 289 13.14 -3.74 7.81
CA THR A 289 14.14 -2.80 7.26
C THR A 289 14.02 -1.39 7.85
N THR A 290 13.21 -1.24 8.91
CA THR A 290 13.02 0.05 9.59
C THR A 290 14.29 0.50 10.31
N LEU A 291 14.60 1.79 10.19
CA LEU A 291 15.75 2.46 10.81
C LEU A 291 15.28 3.80 11.38
N GLY A 292 15.98 4.34 12.39
CA GLY A 292 15.74 5.71 12.86
C GLY A 292 14.70 5.85 13.99
N GLY A 293 14.63 4.89 14.91
CA GLY A 293 13.83 5.04 16.13
C GLY A 293 12.31 5.02 15.89
N ALA A 294 11.54 5.55 16.84
CA ALA A 294 10.08 5.62 16.76
C ALA A 294 9.55 6.40 15.54
N LYS A 295 10.26 7.46 15.11
CA LYS A 295 9.91 8.22 13.91
C LYS A 295 10.01 7.35 12.66
N GLY A 296 11.09 6.58 12.54
CA GLY A 296 11.30 5.65 11.44
C GLY A 296 10.25 4.54 11.35
N VAL A 297 9.72 4.08 12.49
CA VAL A 297 8.61 3.11 12.54
C VAL A 297 7.35 3.70 11.91
N GLY A 298 7.00 4.94 12.25
CA GLY A 298 5.86 5.63 11.64
C GLY A 298 5.99 5.79 10.12
N GLU A 299 7.15 6.28 9.64
CA GLU A 299 7.42 6.46 8.21
C GLU A 299 7.44 5.13 7.43
N SER A 300 7.98 4.07 8.03
CA SER A 300 8.01 2.75 7.39
C SER A 300 6.61 2.13 7.37
N THR A 301 5.79 2.37 8.39
CA THR A 301 4.39 1.92 8.45
C THR A 301 3.55 2.54 7.34
N THR A 302 3.61 3.86 7.16
CA THR A 302 2.85 4.54 6.10
C THR A 302 3.33 4.14 4.71
N SER A 303 4.66 4.05 4.52
CA SER A 303 5.25 3.61 3.26
C SER A 303 4.86 2.18 2.91
N ALA A 304 4.75 1.29 3.90
CA ALA A 304 4.35 -0.09 3.70
C ALA A 304 2.93 -0.19 3.15
N VAL A 305 1.99 0.57 3.72
CA VAL A 305 0.59 0.61 3.26
C VAL A 305 0.53 1.09 1.82
N VAL A 306 1.15 2.24 1.51
CA VAL A 306 1.11 2.81 0.15
C VAL A 306 1.66 1.82 -0.88
N ILE A 307 2.80 1.19 -0.60
CA ILE A 307 3.42 0.26 -1.53
C ILE A 307 2.62 -1.04 -1.65
N SER A 308 2.00 -1.51 -0.57
CA SER A 308 1.08 -2.64 -0.64
C SER A 308 -0.14 -2.34 -1.50
N LEU A 309 -0.71 -1.14 -1.42
CA LEU A 309 -1.86 -0.72 -2.25
C LEU A 309 -1.49 -0.65 -3.73
N VAL A 310 -0.34 -0.06 -4.06
CA VAL A 310 0.17 -0.05 -5.45
C VAL A 310 0.39 -1.49 -5.95
N GLY A 311 0.99 -2.34 -5.12
CA GLY A 311 1.19 -3.76 -5.44
C GLY A 311 -0.12 -4.52 -5.67
N ILE A 312 -1.16 -4.25 -4.86
CA ILE A 312 -2.49 -4.84 -5.03
C ILE A 312 -3.08 -4.44 -6.37
N PHE A 313 -3.08 -3.15 -6.74
CA PHE A 313 -3.65 -2.71 -8.01
C PHE A 313 -2.92 -3.27 -9.24
N ILE A 314 -1.58 -3.36 -9.18
CA ILE A 314 -0.79 -4.00 -10.24
C ILE A 314 -1.15 -5.49 -10.35
N ALA A 315 -1.20 -6.19 -9.22
CA ALA A 315 -1.55 -7.60 -9.19
C ALA A 315 -2.99 -7.85 -9.66
N ASP A 316 -3.92 -6.96 -9.31
CA ASP A 316 -5.31 -7.03 -9.73
C ASP A 316 -5.43 -6.94 -11.25
N PHE A 317 -4.78 -5.95 -11.86
CA PHE A 317 -4.73 -5.81 -13.32
C PHE A 317 -4.16 -7.07 -13.99
N VAL A 318 -3.01 -7.58 -13.51
CA VAL A 318 -2.36 -8.77 -14.08
C VAL A 318 -3.24 -10.01 -13.94
N LEU A 319 -3.84 -10.23 -12.76
CA LEU A 319 -4.71 -11.40 -12.52
C LEU A 319 -6.02 -11.30 -13.30
N SER A 320 -6.63 -10.13 -13.40
CA SER A 320 -7.81 -9.91 -14.25
C SER A 320 -7.49 -10.21 -15.70
N TYR A 321 -6.36 -9.72 -16.20
CA TYR A 321 -5.92 -9.99 -17.56
C TYR A 321 -5.76 -11.50 -17.81
N LEU A 322 -5.07 -12.22 -16.92
CA LEU A 322 -4.85 -13.66 -17.04
C LEU A 322 -6.14 -14.50 -16.97
N PHE A 323 -7.01 -14.18 -16.02
CA PHE A 323 -8.24 -14.96 -15.80
C PHE A 323 -9.31 -14.70 -16.86
N PHE A 324 -9.39 -13.48 -17.40
CA PHE A 324 -10.46 -13.10 -18.34
C PHE A 324 -10.03 -13.03 -19.81
N GLN A 325 -8.73 -13.04 -20.15
CA GLN A 325 -8.25 -13.12 -21.55
C GLN A 325 -7.54 -14.43 -21.94
N GLY A 326 -6.84 -15.12 -21.01
CA GLY A 326 -5.86 -16.15 -21.38
C GLY A 326 -6.19 -17.59 -20.98
N ALA A 327 -6.68 -17.83 -19.75
CA ALA A 327 -6.86 -19.19 -19.21
C ALA A 327 -8.32 -19.53 -18.87
N GLY A 328 -9.16 -18.53 -18.60
CA GLY A 328 -10.57 -18.73 -18.28
C GLY A 328 -11.36 -19.30 -19.45
N ASP A 329 -10.98 -18.99 -20.69
CA ASP A 329 -11.62 -19.53 -21.89
C ASP A 329 -11.23 -20.99 -22.16
N SER A 330 -9.98 -21.39 -21.92
CA SER A 330 -9.53 -22.78 -22.11
C SER A 330 -10.13 -23.75 -21.07
N LEU A 331 -10.26 -23.33 -19.81
CA LEU A 331 -10.95 -24.09 -18.76
C LEU A 331 -12.49 -24.04 -18.90
N LYS A 332 -13.03 -22.95 -19.48
CA LYS A 332 -14.43 -22.86 -19.93
C LYS A 332 -14.81 -23.97 -20.91
N TYR A 333 -13.88 -24.38 -21.78
CA TYR A 333 -14.10 -25.46 -22.75
C TYR A 333 -13.82 -26.87 -22.19
N ALA A 334 -13.06 -26.99 -21.09
CA ALA A 334 -12.75 -28.28 -20.46
C ALA A 334 -13.75 -28.70 -19.36
N MET A 335 -14.57 -27.76 -18.85
CA MET A 335 -15.58 -28.00 -17.82
C MET A 335 -17.03 -27.79 -18.30
N GLY A 336 -17.22 -27.51 -19.60
CA GLY A 336 -18.51 -27.55 -20.29
C GLY A 336 -18.55 -28.71 -21.27
#